data_AF-A0A4Z1A229-F1
#
_entry.id   AF-A0A4Z1A229-F1
#
_cell.length_a   1.000
_cell.length_b   1.000
_cell.length_c   1.000
_cell.angle_alpha   90.00
_cell.angle_beta   90.00
_cell.angle_gamma   90.00
#
_symmetry.space_group_name_H-M   'P 1'
#
loop_
_entity.id
_entity.type
_entity.pdbx_description
1 polymer ?
#
loop_
_entity_poly.entity_id
_entity_poly.type
_entity_poly.pdbx_seq_one_letter_code
_entity_poly.pdbx_strand_id
1 'polypeptide(L)'
;MSDTTRKYLETSQIIPSKGMSYTMYEIEGQDTILRMLTFIPDNDEIHIYPKPPVKKLYKPELCKKVEENEFLGLWSMGEERKAGK
;
A
#
# COMPACT_ATOMS: atom_id res chain seq x y z
N MET A 1 -24.59 -2.64 -10.56
CA MET A 1 -24.12 -1.61 -9.62
C MET A 1 -22.65 -1.90 -9.36
N SER A 2 -21.75 -1.12 -9.94
CA SER A 2 -20.32 -1.25 -9.68
C SER A 2 -20.05 -0.54 -8.36
N ASP A 3 -19.62 -1.28 -7.34
CA ASP A 3 -19.23 -0.72 -6.05
C ASP A 3 -17.97 0.14 -6.27
N THR A 4 -18.11 1.46 -6.27
CA THR A 4 -17.02 2.44 -6.45
C THR A 4 -16.34 2.79 -5.13
N THR A 5 -16.62 2.04 -4.06
CA THR A 5 -16.07 2.33 -2.73
C THR A 5 -14.59 1.98 -2.69
N ARG A 6 -13.75 2.98 -2.35
CA ARG A 6 -12.32 2.76 -2.11
C ARG A 6 -12.12 1.97 -0.82
N LYS A 7 -11.18 1.03 -0.86
CA LYS A 7 -10.75 0.25 0.31
C LYS A 7 -9.24 0.32 0.43
N TYR A 8 -8.76 0.37 1.65
CA TYR A 8 -7.34 0.37 1.97
C TYR A 8 -7.02 -0.92 2.69
N LEU A 9 -6.04 -1.64 2.15
CA LEU A 9 -5.69 -3.00 2.57
C LEU A 9 -4.19 -3.11 2.78
N GLU A 10 -3.76 -4.04 3.63
CA GLU A 10 -2.36 -4.29 3.93
C GLU A 10 -2.08 -5.79 4.05
N THR A 11 -0.88 -6.14 3.66
CA THR A 11 -0.22 -7.40 4.02
C THR A 11 1.09 -7.10 4.72
N SER A 12 1.45 -7.90 5.72
CA SER A 12 2.72 -7.80 6.42
C SER A 12 3.57 -9.05 6.22
N GLN A 13 4.87 -8.87 6.16
CA GLN A 13 5.84 -9.97 6.07
C GLN A 13 7.16 -9.57 6.71
N ILE A 14 7.88 -10.54 7.28
CA ILE A 14 9.22 -10.32 7.80
C ILE A 14 10.20 -10.46 6.64
N ILE A 15 10.98 -9.41 6.38
CA ILE A 15 12.07 -9.43 5.41
C ILE A 15 13.39 -9.68 6.17
N PRO A 16 14.11 -10.78 5.87
CA PRO A 16 15.40 -11.05 6.49
C PRO A 16 16.34 -9.85 6.38
N SER A 17 16.95 -9.45 7.50
CA SER A 17 17.86 -8.31 7.62
C SER A 17 17.24 -6.90 7.50
N LYS A 18 15.95 -6.76 7.14
CA LYS A 18 15.27 -5.45 7.06
C LYS A 18 14.16 -5.26 8.09
N GLY A 19 13.63 -6.34 8.66
CA GLY A 19 12.55 -6.26 9.65
C GLY A 19 11.16 -6.42 9.04
N MET A 20 10.15 -5.84 9.67
CA MET A 20 8.76 -5.98 9.22
C MET A 20 8.49 -5.06 8.02
N SER A 21 7.99 -5.65 6.94
CA SER A 21 7.55 -4.93 5.74
C SER A 21 6.04 -4.98 5.62
N TYR A 22 5.46 -3.80 5.38
CA TYR A 22 4.04 -3.60 5.12
C TYR A 22 3.86 -3.22 3.66
N THR A 23 3.09 -4.02 2.93
CA THR A 23 2.64 -3.66 1.58
C THR A 23 1.17 -3.28 1.65
N MET A 24 0.88 -2.04 1.29
CA MET A 24 -0.45 -1.45 1.39
C MET A 24 -1.00 -1.13 0.00
N TYR A 25 -2.31 -1.21 -0.13
CA TYR A 25 -3.05 -1.08 -1.38
C TYR A 25 -4.22 -0.13 -1.20
N GLU A 26 -4.39 0.82 -2.10
CA GLU A 26 -5.69 1.44 -2.37
C GLU A 26 -6.34 0.65 -3.51
N ILE A 27 -7.51 0.09 -3.24
CA ILE A 27 -8.28 -0.65 -4.24
C ILE A 27 -9.65 -0.02 -4.49
N GLU A 28 -10.17 -0.23 -5.69
CA GLU A 28 -11.54 0.06 -6.09
C GLU A 28 -12.33 -1.25 -6.27
N GLY A 29 -13.57 -1.27 -5.79
CA GLY A 29 -14.46 -2.41 -5.91
C GLY A 29 -14.00 -3.63 -5.10
N GLN A 30 -13.81 -4.75 -5.79
CA GLN A 30 -13.44 -6.02 -5.15
C GLN A 30 -11.92 -6.17 -5.01
N ASP A 31 -11.16 -5.81 -6.04
CA ASP A 31 -9.73 -6.14 -6.13
C ASP A 31 -8.92 -5.26 -7.09
N THR A 32 -9.48 -4.20 -7.67
CA THR A 32 -8.73 -3.37 -8.64
C THR A 32 -7.77 -2.44 -7.91
N ILE A 33 -6.46 -2.62 -8.09
CA ILE A 33 -5.44 -1.81 -7.41
C ILE A 33 -5.28 -0.47 -8.15
N LEU A 34 -5.49 0.63 -7.43
CA LEU A 34 -5.24 1.99 -7.90
C LEU A 34 -3.83 2.45 -7.56
N ARG A 35 -3.42 2.25 -6.31
CA ARG A 35 -2.11 2.63 -5.76
C ARG A 35 -1.59 1.54 -4.84
N MET A 36 -0.26 1.43 -4.77
CA MET A 36 0.43 0.53 -3.84
C MET A 36 1.58 1.27 -3.20
N LEU A 37 1.87 0.97 -1.93
CA LEU A 37 3.13 1.36 -1.31
C LEU A 37 3.73 0.21 -0.49
N THR A 38 5.04 0.24 -0.32
CA THR A 38 5.77 -0.61 0.61
C THR A 38 6.43 0.27 1.66
N PHE A 39 6.23 -0.07 2.93
CA PHE A 39 6.80 0.62 4.08
C PHE A 39 7.55 -0.38 4.96
N ILE A 40 8.78 -0.05 5.34
CA ILE A 40 9.58 -0.79 6.30
C ILE A 40 10.00 0.22 7.38
N PRO A 41 9.38 0.21 8.57
CA PRO A 41 9.65 1.21 9.60
C PRO A 41 11.09 1.15 10.13
N ASP A 42 11.62 -0.07 10.31
CA ASP A 42 12.89 -0.32 10.99
C ASP A 42 14.09 0.35 10.32
N ASN A 43 14.01 0.60 9.01
CA ASN A 43 15.05 1.26 8.23
C ASN A 43 14.56 2.52 7.50
N ASP A 44 13.38 3.02 7.90
CA ASP A 44 12.73 4.18 7.30
C ASP A 44 12.64 4.10 5.76
N GLU A 45 12.37 2.90 5.21
CA GLU A 45 12.18 2.74 3.76
C GLU A 45 10.70 2.90 3.38
N ILE A 46 10.43 3.76 2.41
CA ILE A 46 9.11 3.86 1.78
C ILE A 46 9.24 3.93 0.25
N HIS A 47 8.45 3.12 -0.43
CA HIS A 47 8.38 3.05 -1.88
C HIS A 47 6.93 3.13 -2.33
N ILE A 48 6.61 4.12 -3.17
CA ILE A 48 5.25 4.32 -3.71
C ILE A 48 5.17 3.93 -5.18
N TYR A 49 4.04 3.36 -5.57
CA TYR A 49 3.76 2.87 -6.92
C TYR A 49 2.42 3.45 -7.41
N PRO A 50 2.43 4.64 -8.04
CA PRO A 50 1.21 5.24 -8.61
C PRO A 50 0.72 4.51 -9.86
N LYS A 51 1.58 3.66 -10.44
CA LYS A 51 1.24 2.71 -11.52
C LYS A 51 1.71 1.32 -11.07
N PRO A 52 0.92 0.63 -10.23
CA PRO A 52 1.30 -0.66 -9.68
C PRO A 52 1.65 -1.68 -10.78
N PRO A 53 2.68 -2.53 -10.59
CA PRO A 53 3.06 -3.54 -11.58
C PRO A 53 1.97 -4.61 -11.76
N VAL A 54 1.12 -4.81 -10.73
CA VAL A 54 -0.05 -5.67 -10.75
C VAL A 54 -1.30 -4.81 -10.58
N LYS A 55 -2.30 -5.02 -11.44
CA LYS A 55 -3.55 -4.23 -11.43
C LYS A 55 -4.67 -4.83 -10.60
N LYS A 56 -4.53 -6.10 -10.20
CA LYS A 56 -5.54 -6.87 -9.49
C LYS A 56 -4.94 -7.48 -8.22
N LEU A 57 -5.58 -7.26 -7.09
CA LEU A 57 -5.18 -7.80 -5.80
C LEU A 57 -5.63 -9.25 -5.69
N TYR A 58 -4.67 -10.14 -5.44
CA TYR A 58 -4.98 -11.54 -5.24
C TYR A 58 -5.36 -11.79 -3.77
N LYS A 59 -6.47 -12.49 -3.55
CA LYS A 59 -7.00 -12.83 -2.22
C LYS A 59 -7.12 -11.62 -1.28
N PRO A 60 -7.89 -10.57 -1.65
CA PRO A 60 -8.10 -9.39 -0.81
C PRO A 60 -8.64 -9.74 0.59
N GLU A 61 -9.33 -10.87 0.74
CA GLU A 61 -9.85 -11.39 2.01
C GLU A 61 -8.76 -11.78 3.02
N LEU A 62 -7.51 -12.01 2.56
CA LEU A 62 -6.37 -12.27 3.45
C LEU A 62 -5.66 -10.98 3.90
N CYS A 63 -6.03 -9.84 3.31
CA CYS A 63 -5.43 -8.57 3.67
C CYS A 63 -6.11 -8.01 4.93
N LYS A 64 -5.32 -7.33 5.75
CA LYS A 64 -5.84 -6.54 6.87
C LYS A 64 -6.42 -5.24 6.32
N LYS A 65 -7.55 -4.78 6.86
CA LYS A 65 -8.08 -3.45 6.56
C LYS A 65 -7.19 -2.39 7.21
N VAL A 66 -6.92 -1.32 6.46
CA VAL A 66 -6.21 -0.13 6.90
C VAL A 66 -7.18 1.05 6.87
N GLU A 67 -7.00 1.99 7.79
CA GLU A 67 -7.67 3.27 7.72
C GLU A 67 -7.11 4.15 6.58
N GLU A 68 -7.97 4.95 5.97
CA GLU A 68 -7.60 5.81 4.84
C GLU A 68 -6.48 6.79 5.19
N ASN A 69 -6.54 7.40 6.39
CA ASN A 69 -5.57 8.36 6.86
C ASN A 69 -4.16 7.77 7.02
N GLU A 70 -4.05 6.50 7.43
CA GLU A 70 -2.78 5.80 7.57
C GLU A 70 -2.12 5.59 6.20
N PHE A 71 -2.88 5.09 5.22
CA PHE A 71 -2.39 4.94 3.86
C PHE A 71 -2.00 6.29 3.24
N LEU A 72 -2.87 7.30 3.33
CA LEU A 72 -2.63 8.61 2.73
C LEU A 72 -1.48 9.37 3.41
N GLY A 73 -1.28 9.18 4.71
CA GLY A 73 -0.14 9.74 5.45
C GLY A 73 1.18 9.19 4.92
N LEU A 74 1.30 7.86 4.84
CA LEU A 74 2.48 7.20 4.27
C LEU A 74 2.66 7.56 2.79
N TRP A 75 1.57 7.61 2.01
CA TRP A 75 1.63 8.03 0.62
C TRP A 75 2.25 9.43 0.47
N SER A 76 1.81 10.39 1.27
CA SER A 76 2.30 11.76 1.25
C SER A 76 3.79 11.83 1.59
N MET A 77 4.23 11.08 2.62
CA MET A 77 5.66 10.94 2.95
C MET A 77 6.47 10.35 1.79
N GLY A 78 5.91 9.39 1.05
CA GLY A 78 6.54 8.81 -0.13
C GLY A 78 6.70 9.79 -1.28
N GLU A 79 5.69 10.62 -1.54
CA GLU A 79 5.76 11.68 -2.56
C GLU A 79 6.81 12.74 -2.18
N GLU A 80 6.86 13.18 -0.92
CA GLU A 80 7.86 14.14 -0.42
C GLU A 80 9.30 13.62 -0.62
N ARG A 81 9.55 12.35 -0.29
CA ARG A 81 10.88 11.72 -0.47
C ARG A 81 11.27 11.52 -1.92
N LYS A 82 10.29 11.37 -2.82
CA LYS A 82 10.54 11.29 -4.26
C LYS A 82 10.84 12.66 -4.85
N ALA A 83 10.18 13.71 -4.36
CA ALA A 83 10.39 15.08 -4.82
C ALA A 83 11.70 15.71 -4.31
N GLY A 84 12.20 15.27 -3.15
CA GLY A 84 13.48 15.69 -2.59
C GLY A 84 14.72 15.00 -3.19
N LYS A 85 14.54 14.10 -4.17
CA LYS A 85 15.60 13.46 -4.94
C LYS A 85 15.67 14.07 -6.34
#